data_AF-A0A0G0FJI9-F1
#
_entry.id   AF-A0A0G0FJI9-F1
#
_cell.length_a   1.000
_cell.length_b   1.000
_cell.length_c   1.000
_cell.angle_alpha   90.00
_cell.angle_beta   90.00
_cell.angle_gamma   90.00
#
_symmetry.space_group_name_H-M   'P 1'
#
loop_
_entity.id
_entity.type
_entity.pdbx_description
1 polymer ?
#
loop_
_entity_poly.entity_id
_entity_poly.type
_entity_poly.pdbx_seq_one_letter_code
_entity_poly.pdbx_strand_id
1 'polypeptide(L)'
;MKYKNIVIPFIESSDIKRKADDLRKKIWGNKIPIEIETIIEIKLKIRIIPIPNLFKLCSVDSQISSDFACIFVDQDSYLSDGTNRLLFSLAHELGHYILHKNLFSSFGIKSVEDVVSFITEIPEKQYSFLETQANKFASQFLLPRDILAKSREEIVEKYKLKNMDEKMVNSYIADNIAKTFEVSSLAAELALNDLNNFSK
;
A
#
# COMPACT_ATOMS: atom_id res chain seq x y z
N MET A 1 -19.10 0.50 -22.36
CA MET A 1 -18.15 0.50 -21.24
C MET A 1 -16.77 0.81 -21.76
N LYS A 2 -16.23 1.94 -21.32
CA LYS A 2 -14.96 2.53 -21.74
C LYS A 2 -13.76 1.57 -21.57
N TYR A 3 -13.83 0.64 -20.62
CA TYR A 3 -12.73 -0.27 -20.25
C TYR A 3 -12.99 -1.75 -20.56
N LYS A 4 -13.99 -2.08 -21.38
CA LYS A 4 -14.46 -3.46 -21.60
C LYS A 4 -13.35 -4.46 -22.00
N ASN A 5 -12.37 -3.99 -22.76
CA ASN A 5 -11.29 -4.82 -23.31
C ASN A 5 -9.97 -4.70 -22.54
N ILE A 6 -9.96 -4.05 -21.37
CA ILE A 6 -8.72 -3.92 -20.63
C ILE A 6 -8.28 -5.27 -20.04
N VAL A 7 -6.98 -5.52 -20.09
CA VAL A 7 -6.33 -6.65 -19.44
C VAL A 7 -5.25 -6.10 -18.52
N ILE A 8 -5.42 -6.31 -17.22
CA ILE A 8 -4.41 -6.00 -16.22
C ILE A 8 -3.35 -7.10 -16.27
N PRO A 9 -2.07 -6.75 -16.51
CA PRO A 9 -1.00 -7.73 -16.51
C PRO A 9 -0.86 -8.28 -15.10
N PHE A 10 -0.64 -9.59 -15.04
CA PHE A 10 -0.24 -10.23 -13.81
C PHE A 10 1.22 -9.93 -13.51
N ILE A 11 1.51 -9.49 -12.30
CA ILE A 11 2.86 -9.24 -11.79
C ILE A 11 3.09 -10.19 -10.62
N GLU A 12 4.18 -10.95 -10.70
CA GLU A 12 4.58 -11.89 -9.67
C GLU A 12 4.84 -11.18 -8.33
N SER A 13 4.51 -11.85 -7.23
CA SER A 13 4.67 -11.26 -5.88
C SER A 13 6.14 -10.90 -5.58
N SER A 14 7.10 -11.66 -6.11
CA SER A 14 8.54 -11.38 -6.01
C SER A 14 8.93 -10.09 -6.75
N ASP A 15 8.35 -9.84 -7.92
CA ASP A 15 8.57 -8.61 -8.68
C ASP A 15 7.92 -7.39 -8.00
N ILE A 16 6.72 -7.55 -7.43
CA ILE A 16 6.07 -6.48 -6.65
C ILE A 16 6.95 -6.10 -5.46
N LYS A 17 7.43 -7.10 -4.70
CA LYS A 17 8.37 -6.88 -3.58
C LYS A 17 9.63 -6.16 -4.03
N ARG A 18 10.27 -6.64 -5.09
CA ARG A 18 11.48 -6.01 -5.64
C ARG A 18 11.24 -4.56 -6.04
N LYS A 19 10.13 -4.26 -6.74
CA LYS A 19 9.78 -2.89 -7.12
C LYS A 19 9.53 -1.98 -5.91
N ALA A 20 8.87 -2.48 -4.87
CA ALA A 20 8.67 -1.75 -3.63
C ALA A 20 10.00 -1.44 -2.93
N ASP A 21 10.88 -2.43 -2.80
CA ASP A 21 12.21 -2.28 -2.20
C ASP A 21 13.12 -1.35 -3.01
N ASP A 22 13.17 -1.50 -4.33
CA ASP A 22 13.98 -0.67 -5.22
C ASP A 22 13.56 0.80 -5.11
N LEU A 23 12.26 1.07 -5.12
CA LEU A 23 11.73 2.42 -4.94
C LEU A 23 12.11 2.97 -3.56
N ARG A 24 11.77 2.23 -2.50
CA ARG A 24 12.02 2.65 -1.11
C ARG A 24 13.49 2.96 -0.87
N LYS A 25 14.40 2.06 -1.25
CA LYS A 25 15.85 2.25 -1.09
C LYS A 25 16.34 3.49 -1.84
N LYS A 26 15.79 3.75 -3.04
CA LYS A 26 16.17 4.91 -3.85
C LYS A 26 15.70 6.25 -3.27
N ILE A 27 14.48 6.32 -2.72
CA ILE A 27 13.86 7.61 -2.34
C ILE A 27 13.85 7.90 -0.84
N TRP A 28 13.91 6.86 -0.01
CA TRP A 28 13.74 6.93 1.44
C TRP A 28 14.87 6.25 2.23
N GLY A 29 15.37 5.13 1.73
CA GLY A 29 16.37 4.29 2.39
C GLY A 29 15.74 3.27 3.34
N ASN A 30 16.40 3.01 4.47
CA ASN A 30 16.01 1.97 5.44
C ASN A 30 15.40 2.56 6.73
N LYS A 31 14.95 3.82 6.72
CA LYS A 31 14.31 4.44 7.87
C LYS A 31 12.87 3.94 8.01
N ILE A 32 12.48 3.64 9.24
CA ILE A 32 11.09 3.35 9.64
C ILE A 32 10.70 4.30 10.80
N PRO A 33 9.42 4.67 10.94
CA PRO A 33 8.32 4.42 9.99
C PRO A 33 8.55 5.14 8.65
N ILE A 34 7.80 4.77 7.62
CA ILE A 34 7.94 5.38 6.30
C ILE A 34 7.02 6.60 6.21
N GLU A 35 7.62 7.78 6.02
CA GLU A 35 6.87 9.02 5.78
C GLU A 35 6.33 9.07 4.34
N ILE A 36 5.25 8.34 4.09
CA ILE A 36 4.65 8.20 2.76
C ILE A 36 4.18 9.55 2.19
N GLU A 37 3.65 10.45 3.03
CA GLU A 37 3.24 11.79 2.62
C GLU A 37 4.43 12.62 2.12
N THR A 38 5.54 12.65 2.88
CA THR A 38 6.79 13.29 2.47
C THR A 38 7.29 12.73 1.13
N ILE A 39 7.21 11.41 0.95
CA ILE A 39 7.57 10.75 -0.30
C ILE A 39 6.69 11.25 -1.46
N ILE A 40 5.38 11.24 -1.29
CA ILE A 40 4.40 11.60 -2.32
C ILE A 40 4.52 13.09 -2.69
N GLU A 41 4.39 13.98 -1.71
CA GLU A 41 4.30 15.42 -1.96
C GLU A 41 5.67 16.05 -2.25
N ILE A 42 6.71 15.65 -1.51
CA ILE A 42 8.01 16.32 -1.57
C ILE A 42 8.93 15.64 -2.58
N LYS A 43 9.04 14.31 -2.58
CA LYS A 43 9.97 13.59 -3.46
C LYS A 43 9.39 13.35 -4.85
N LEU A 44 8.13 12.97 -4.93
CA LEU A 44 7.45 12.64 -6.20
C LEU A 44 6.66 13.81 -6.79
N LYS A 45 6.44 14.89 -6.02
CA LYS A 45 5.68 16.08 -6.45
C LYS A 45 4.24 15.77 -6.87
N ILE A 46 3.64 14.78 -6.23
CA ILE A 46 2.23 14.41 -6.40
C ILE A 46 1.45 15.09 -5.29
N ARG A 47 0.43 15.88 -5.62
CA ARG A 47 -0.37 16.59 -4.60
C ARG A 47 -1.36 15.65 -3.93
N ILE A 48 -1.53 15.76 -2.61
CA ILE A 48 -2.64 15.10 -1.92
C ILE A 48 -3.81 16.08 -1.83
N ILE A 49 -4.97 15.69 -2.35
CA ILE A 49 -6.16 16.55 -2.45
C ILE A 49 -7.30 15.91 -1.64
N PRO A 50 -7.63 16.46 -0.46
CA PRO A 50 -8.78 16.01 0.32
C PRO A 50 -10.09 16.35 -0.40
N ILE A 51 -10.94 15.35 -0.58
CA ILE A 51 -12.26 15.45 -1.21
C ILE A 51 -13.33 15.14 -0.16
N PRO A 52 -14.27 16.06 0.11
CA PRO A 52 -15.37 15.80 1.02
C PRO A 52 -16.21 14.59 0.58
N ASN A 53 -16.42 13.64 1.49
CA ASN A 53 -17.27 12.46 1.29
C ASN A 53 -16.85 11.56 0.10
N LEU A 54 -15.57 11.52 -0.29
CA LEU A 54 -15.09 10.66 -1.37
C LEU A 54 -15.55 9.21 -1.17
N PHE A 55 -15.38 8.67 0.04
CA PHE A 55 -15.77 7.30 0.35
C PHE A 55 -17.28 7.09 0.16
N LYS A 56 -18.12 8.05 0.53
CA LYS A 56 -19.57 7.94 0.34
C LYS A 56 -19.98 8.08 -1.13
N LEU A 57 -19.21 8.83 -1.92
CA LEU A 57 -19.51 9.08 -3.34
C LEU A 57 -19.12 7.90 -4.24
N CYS A 58 -18.00 7.23 -3.94
CA CYS A 58 -17.44 6.22 -4.84
C CYS A 58 -16.85 4.98 -4.16
N SER A 59 -17.04 4.82 -2.83
CA SER A 59 -16.59 3.66 -2.05
C SER A 59 -15.09 3.42 -2.05
N VAL A 60 -14.28 4.47 -2.21
CA VAL A 60 -12.81 4.42 -2.11
C VAL A 60 -12.29 5.41 -1.09
N ASP A 61 -11.22 5.03 -0.40
CA ASP A 61 -10.52 5.92 0.54
C ASP A 61 -9.59 6.91 -0.19
N SER A 62 -9.07 6.51 -1.35
CA SER A 62 -8.21 7.32 -2.20
C SER A 62 -8.29 6.90 -3.67
N GLN A 63 -7.80 7.77 -4.56
CA GLN A 63 -7.56 7.44 -5.97
C GLN A 63 -6.50 8.36 -6.58
N ILE A 64 -5.49 7.79 -7.22
CA ILE A 64 -4.52 8.53 -8.01
C ILE A 64 -5.06 8.92 -9.40
N SER A 65 -4.76 10.15 -9.81
CA SER A 65 -5.05 10.66 -11.15
C SER A 65 -4.21 9.96 -12.23
N SER A 66 -4.75 9.87 -13.45
CA SER A 66 -4.10 9.19 -14.58
C SER A 66 -2.83 9.89 -15.09
N ASP A 67 -2.70 11.19 -14.84
CA ASP A 67 -1.48 11.97 -15.12
C ASP A 67 -0.50 11.96 -13.94
N PHE A 68 -0.87 11.33 -12.82
CA PHE A 68 -0.12 11.25 -11.57
C PHE A 68 0.21 12.61 -10.97
N ALA A 69 -0.58 13.64 -11.25
CA ALA A 69 -0.38 14.97 -10.68
C ALA A 69 -0.95 15.10 -9.25
N CYS A 70 -1.96 14.29 -8.92
CA CYS A 70 -2.57 14.26 -7.61
C CYS A 70 -3.12 12.89 -7.20
N ILE A 71 -3.30 12.73 -5.89
CA ILE A 71 -4.07 11.67 -5.25
C ILE A 71 -5.27 12.34 -4.56
N PHE A 72 -6.48 11.91 -4.92
CA PHE A 72 -7.69 12.27 -4.18
C PHE A 72 -7.76 11.39 -2.93
N VAL A 73 -8.05 11.97 -1.77
CA VAL A 73 -8.24 11.23 -0.52
C VAL A 73 -9.54 11.67 0.14
N ASP A 74 -10.21 10.77 0.85
CA ASP A 74 -11.38 11.14 1.64
C ASP A 74 -10.99 12.16 2.72
N GLN A 75 -11.69 13.29 2.77
CA GLN A 75 -11.34 14.40 3.66
C GLN A 75 -11.42 14.02 5.14
N ASP A 76 -12.41 13.23 5.56
CA ASP A 76 -12.56 12.86 6.97
C ASP A 76 -11.41 11.91 7.37
N SER A 77 -11.01 11.00 6.46
CA SER A 77 -9.83 10.15 6.65
C SER A 77 -8.52 10.94 6.67
N TYR A 78 -8.43 12.04 5.92
CA TYR A 78 -7.23 12.87 5.86
C TYR A 78 -7.09 13.77 7.09
N LEU A 79 -8.19 14.39 7.53
CA LEU A 79 -8.21 15.31 8.68
C LEU A 79 -8.19 14.60 10.03
N SER A 80 -8.44 13.29 10.08
CA SER A 80 -8.38 12.51 11.31
C SER A 80 -6.95 12.17 11.77
N ASP A 81 -5.94 12.84 11.20
CA ASP A 81 -4.50 12.75 11.46
C ASP A 81 -3.94 11.32 11.41
N GLY A 82 -3.16 11.02 10.35
CA GLY A 82 -2.16 9.94 10.38
C GLY A 82 -2.69 8.54 10.70
N THR A 83 -3.93 8.22 10.33
CA THR A 83 -4.42 6.86 10.57
C THR A 83 -3.64 5.85 9.74
N ASN A 84 -3.36 4.68 10.30
CA ASN A 84 -2.76 3.55 9.57
C ASN A 84 -3.49 3.24 8.24
N ARG A 85 -4.79 3.56 8.16
CA ARG A 85 -5.60 3.43 6.96
C ARG A 85 -5.20 4.43 5.89
N LEU A 86 -5.06 5.72 6.22
CA LEU A 86 -4.60 6.75 5.27
C LEU A 86 -3.20 6.42 4.74
N LEU A 87 -2.26 6.07 5.61
CA LEU A 87 -0.90 5.72 5.21
C LEU A 87 -0.87 4.52 4.24
N PHE A 88 -1.70 3.52 4.51
CA PHE A 88 -1.86 2.36 3.63
C PHE A 88 -2.48 2.74 2.29
N SER A 89 -3.55 3.55 2.28
CA SER A 89 -4.19 4.05 1.06
C SER A 89 -3.22 4.84 0.19
N LEU A 90 -2.41 5.73 0.78
CA LEU A 90 -1.37 6.46 0.05
C LEU A 90 -0.30 5.54 -0.55
N ALA A 91 0.15 4.53 0.21
CA ALA A 91 1.09 3.54 -0.30
C ALA A 91 0.47 2.64 -1.39
N HIS A 92 -0.84 2.40 -1.33
CA HIS A 92 -1.62 1.68 -2.34
C HIS A 92 -1.65 2.47 -3.66
N GLU A 93 -1.95 3.77 -3.61
CA GLU A 93 -1.92 4.65 -4.78
C GLU A 93 -0.52 4.73 -5.42
N LEU A 94 0.53 4.76 -4.59
CA LEU A 94 1.90 4.65 -5.07
C LEU A 94 2.15 3.31 -5.77
N GLY A 95 1.50 2.23 -5.32
CA GLY A 95 1.48 0.94 -6.00
C GLY A 95 0.93 1.04 -7.42
N HIS A 96 -0.20 1.74 -7.64
CA HIS A 96 -0.69 1.97 -9.00
C HIS A 96 0.30 2.76 -9.85
N TYR A 97 0.92 3.81 -9.30
CA TYR A 97 1.93 4.60 -10.00
C TYR A 97 3.11 3.74 -10.49
N ILE A 98 3.57 2.79 -9.68
CA ILE A 98 4.78 2.01 -9.96
C ILE A 98 4.49 0.75 -10.78
N LEU A 99 3.38 0.07 -10.49
CA LEU A 99 3.03 -1.19 -11.13
C LEU A 99 2.24 -0.99 -12.42
N HIS A 100 1.37 0.03 -12.46
CA HIS A 100 0.32 0.15 -13.46
C HIS A 100 0.41 1.45 -14.28
N LYS A 101 1.55 2.16 -14.23
CA LYS A 101 1.76 3.48 -14.86
C LYS A 101 1.18 3.60 -16.26
N ASN A 102 1.55 2.67 -17.14
CA ASN A 102 1.20 2.69 -18.55
C ASN A 102 -0.31 2.51 -18.78
N LEU A 103 -0.98 1.72 -17.94
CA LEU A 103 -2.42 1.51 -18.03
C LEU A 103 -3.18 2.69 -17.42
N PHE A 104 -2.72 3.19 -16.28
CA PHE A 104 -3.37 4.31 -15.60
C PHE A 104 -3.44 5.55 -16.46
N SER A 105 -2.40 5.86 -17.23
CA SER A 105 -2.41 6.98 -18.17
C SER A 105 -3.49 6.87 -19.26
N SER A 106 -3.98 5.65 -19.56
CA SER A 106 -5.07 5.43 -20.53
C SER A 106 -6.48 5.60 -19.92
N PHE A 107 -6.62 5.60 -18.60
CA PHE A 107 -7.93 5.72 -17.93
C PHE A 107 -8.52 7.13 -18.02
N GLY A 108 -7.66 8.14 -18.04
CA GLY A 108 -8.08 9.54 -18.12
C GLY A 108 -8.79 10.03 -16.86
N ILE A 109 -8.48 9.49 -15.69
CA ILE A 109 -9.01 9.91 -14.38
C ILE A 109 -8.40 11.27 -14.02
N LYS A 110 -9.25 12.31 -13.99
CA LYS A 110 -8.85 13.67 -13.63
C LYS A 110 -9.78 14.34 -12.61
N SER A 111 -10.96 13.79 -12.39
CA SER A 111 -11.92 14.26 -11.40
C SER A 111 -12.61 13.11 -10.66
N VAL A 112 -13.39 13.43 -9.62
CA VAL A 112 -14.18 12.45 -8.86
C VAL A 112 -15.20 11.75 -9.75
N GLU A 113 -15.80 12.45 -10.71
CA GLU A 113 -16.72 11.87 -11.68
C GLU A 113 -16.03 10.81 -12.56
N ASP A 114 -14.77 11.05 -12.94
CA ASP A 114 -13.99 10.05 -13.67
C ASP A 114 -13.68 8.83 -12.80
N VAL A 115 -13.46 9.01 -11.49
CA VAL A 115 -13.28 7.90 -10.53
C VAL A 115 -14.54 7.02 -10.51
N VAL A 116 -15.73 7.63 -10.41
CA VAL A 116 -17.00 6.91 -10.46
C VAL A 116 -17.17 6.16 -11.78
N SER A 117 -16.91 6.80 -12.92
CA SER A 117 -16.95 6.14 -14.25
C SER A 117 -15.93 5.00 -14.34
N PHE A 118 -14.72 5.19 -13.82
CA PHE A 118 -13.68 4.16 -13.78
C PHE A 118 -14.15 2.91 -13.04
N ILE A 119 -14.56 3.06 -11.79
CA ILE A 119 -14.92 1.94 -10.91
C ILE A 119 -16.17 1.20 -11.43
N THR A 120 -17.14 1.93 -12.00
CA THR A 120 -18.40 1.34 -12.47
C THR A 120 -18.30 0.66 -13.84
N GLU A 121 -17.32 1.03 -14.67
CA GLU A 121 -17.20 0.52 -16.04
C GLU A 121 -16.04 -0.47 -16.25
N ILE A 122 -15.08 -0.54 -15.33
CA ILE A 122 -14.01 -1.54 -15.39
C ILE A 122 -14.56 -2.94 -15.08
N PRO A 123 -14.18 -3.99 -15.84
CA PRO A 123 -14.60 -5.34 -15.50
C PRO A 123 -14.12 -5.72 -14.08
N GLU A 124 -15.02 -6.22 -13.25
CA GLU A 124 -14.77 -6.53 -11.82
C GLU A 124 -13.51 -7.36 -11.61
N LYS A 125 -13.31 -8.41 -12.43
CA LYS A 125 -12.12 -9.26 -12.36
C LYS A 125 -10.82 -8.48 -12.61
N GLN A 126 -10.85 -7.53 -13.55
CA GLN A 126 -9.69 -6.69 -13.89
C GLN A 126 -9.41 -5.70 -12.77
N TYR A 127 -10.44 -5.07 -12.22
CA TYR A 127 -10.33 -4.20 -11.05
C TYR A 127 -9.73 -4.97 -9.86
N SER A 128 -10.26 -6.15 -9.55
CA SER A 128 -9.75 -6.99 -8.46
C SER A 128 -8.26 -7.31 -8.61
N PHE A 129 -7.77 -7.61 -9.81
CA PHE A 129 -6.34 -7.82 -10.06
C PHE A 129 -5.51 -6.55 -9.85
N LEU A 130 -6.00 -5.40 -10.28
CA LEU A 130 -5.35 -4.11 -10.11
C LEU A 130 -5.17 -3.79 -8.62
N GLU A 131 -6.26 -3.86 -7.86
CA GLU A 131 -6.30 -3.57 -6.41
C GLU A 131 -5.47 -4.56 -5.60
N THR A 132 -5.52 -5.85 -5.94
CA THR A 132 -4.76 -6.89 -5.23
C THR A 132 -3.25 -6.66 -5.38
N GLN A 133 -2.80 -6.26 -6.57
CA GLN A 133 -1.38 -5.99 -6.81
C GLN A 133 -0.92 -4.71 -6.11
N ALA A 134 -1.75 -3.67 -6.08
CA ALA A 134 -1.47 -2.44 -5.34
C ALA A 134 -1.45 -2.64 -3.80
N ASN A 135 -2.36 -3.45 -3.26
CA ASN A 135 -2.36 -3.87 -1.85
C ASN A 135 -1.06 -4.62 -1.47
N LYS A 136 -0.61 -5.55 -2.31
CA LYS A 136 0.67 -6.23 -2.12
C LYS A 136 1.82 -5.24 -2.12
N PHE A 137 1.83 -4.28 -3.04
CA PHE A 137 2.84 -3.24 -3.08
C PHE A 137 2.87 -2.43 -1.79
N ALA A 138 1.71 -1.92 -1.33
CA ALA A 138 1.61 -1.14 -0.10
C ALA A 138 2.16 -1.90 1.13
N SER A 139 1.80 -3.17 1.27
CA SER A 139 2.31 -4.03 2.35
C SER A 139 3.83 -4.21 2.29
N GLN A 140 4.41 -4.44 1.11
CA GLN A 140 5.86 -4.62 0.95
C GLN A 140 6.60 -3.29 1.13
N PHE A 141 6.00 -2.18 0.71
CA PHE A 141 6.56 -0.85 0.82
C PHE A 141 6.62 -0.41 2.29
N LEU A 142 5.48 -0.43 3.00
CA LEU A 142 5.38 0.03 4.40
C LEU A 142 6.03 -0.93 5.41
N LEU A 143 6.09 -2.23 5.11
CA LEU A 143 6.72 -3.25 5.97
C LEU A 143 7.84 -3.97 5.18
N PRO A 144 9.00 -3.33 4.97
CA PRO A 144 10.10 -3.95 4.24
C PRO A 144 10.54 -5.24 4.91
N ARG A 145 10.53 -6.35 4.16
CA ARG A 145 10.69 -7.69 4.75
C ARG A 145 12.06 -7.92 5.37
N ASP A 146 13.10 -7.26 4.86
CA ASP A 146 14.44 -7.27 5.44
C ASP A 146 14.49 -6.61 6.82
N ILE A 147 13.86 -5.43 6.95
CA ILE A 147 13.80 -4.68 8.21
C ILE A 147 12.86 -5.41 9.19
N LEU A 148 11.71 -5.88 8.72
CA LEU A 148 10.72 -6.60 9.51
C LEU A 148 11.29 -7.89 10.10
N ALA A 149 12.03 -8.69 9.31
CA ALA A 149 12.66 -9.91 9.78
C ALA A 149 13.63 -9.62 10.94
N LYS A 150 14.46 -8.58 10.79
CA LYS A 150 15.39 -8.16 11.83
C LYS A 150 14.67 -7.71 13.11
N SER A 151 13.64 -6.88 12.99
CA SER A 151 12.83 -6.45 14.14
C SER A 151 12.15 -7.63 14.84
N ARG A 152 11.64 -8.62 14.07
CA ARG A 152 11.09 -9.85 14.63
C ARG A 152 12.14 -10.62 15.43
N GLU A 153 13.32 -10.83 14.86
CA GLU A 153 14.42 -11.55 15.52
C GLU A 153 14.81 -10.88 16.84
N GLU A 154 14.99 -9.56 16.85
CA GLU A 154 15.33 -8.78 18.05
C GLU A 154 14.29 -8.97 19.18
N ILE A 155 12.99 -8.95 18.85
CA ILE A 155 11.91 -9.15 19.83
C ILE A 155 11.89 -10.61 20.32
N VAL A 156 11.99 -11.57 19.40
CA VAL A 156 12.02 -13.01 19.74
C VAL A 156 13.18 -13.33 20.69
N GLU A 157 14.34 -12.73 20.47
CA GLU A 157 15.51 -12.89 21.35
C GLU A 157 15.28 -12.24 22.72
N LYS A 158 14.82 -10.98 22.73
CA LYS A 158 14.56 -10.23 23.95
C LYS A 158 13.60 -10.95 24.90
N TYR A 159 12.54 -11.55 24.36
CA TYR A 159 11.51 -12.25 25.13
C TYR A 159 11.69 -13.78 25.17
N LYS A 160 12.80 -14.30 24.62
CA LYS A 160 13.13 -15.74 24.60
C LYS A 160 12.03 -16.62 24.00
N LEU A 161 11.43 -16.19 22.89
CA LEU A 161 10.27 -16.83 22.26
C LEU A 161 10.65 -17.93 21.25
N LYS A 162 11.93 -18.28 21.11
CA LYS A 162 12.46 -19.18 20.04
C LYS A 162 11.81 -20.57 19.98
N ASN A 163 11.28 -21.07 21.09
CA ASN A 163 10.69 -22.42 21.18
C ASN A 163 9.16 -22.43 21.10
N MET A 164 8.53 -21.29 20.84
CA MET A 164 7.07 -21.17 20.72
C MET A 164 6.61 -21.33 19.27
N ASP A 165 5.32 -21.63 19.08
CA ASP A 165 4.70 -21.67 17.76
C ASP A 165 4.85 -20.30 17.05
N GLU A 166 5.28 -20.32 15.78
CA GLU A 166 5.59 -19.10 15.05
C GLU A 166 4.38 -18.19 14.83
N LYS A 167 3.19 -18.75 14.58
CA LYS A 167 1.98 -17.94 14.38
C LYS A 167 1.57 -17.27 15.68
N MET A 168 1.65 -18.01 16.80
CA MET A 168 1.40 -17.45 18.12
C MET A 168 2.39 -16.33 18.46
N VAL A 169 3.68 -16.53 18.15
CA VAL A 169 4.70 -15.48 18.31
C VAL A 169 4.37 -14.27 17.44
N ASN A 170 4.06 -14.46 16.16
CA ASN A 170 3.77 -13.38 15.23
C ASN A 170 2.55 -12.55 15.68
N SER A 171 1.48 -13.21 16.13
CA SER A 171 0.29 -12.55 16.69
C SER A 171 0.63 -11.79 17.99
N TYR A 172 1.43 -12.40 18.88
CA TYR A 172 1.84 -11.78 20.14
C TYR A 172 2.69 -10.50 19.93
N ILE A 173 3.55 -10.47 18.92
CA ILE A 173 4.44 -9.32 18.67
C ILE A 173 3.84 -8.29 17.69
N ALA A 174 2.68 -8.59 17.08
CA ALA A 174 2.08 -7.76 16.03
C ALA A 174 1.86 -6.31 16.48
N ASP A 175 1.37 -6.09 17.71
CA ASP A 175 1.18 -4.75 18.26
C ASP A 175 2.49 -3.96 18.45
N ASN A 176 3.59 -4.66 18.75
CA ASN A 176 4.90 -4.03 18.90
C ASN A 176 5.45 -3.59 17.54
N ILE A 177 5.34 -4.46 16.53
CA ILE A 177 5.71 -4.16 15.15
C ILE A 177 4.83 -3.03 14.61
N ALA A 178 3.51 -3.11 14.79
CA ALA A 178 2.57 -2.10 14.34
C ALA A 178 2.92 -0.69 14.84
N LYS A 179 3.26 -0.56 16.12
CA LYS A 179 3.72 0.71 16.70
C LYS A 179 5.04 1.20 16.11
N THR A 180 5.96 0.28 15.81
CA THR A 180 7.29 0.61 15.29
C THR A 180 7.25 1.05 13.82
N PHE A 181 6.36 0.45 13.04
CA PHE A 181 6.22 0.71 11.60
C PHE A 181 5.07 1.66 11.25
N GLU A 182 4.30 2.12 12.24
CA GLU A 182 3.09 2.94 12.08
C GLU A 182 2.08 2.33 11.10
N VAL A 183 1.73 1.07 11.35
CA VAL A 183 0.72 0.32 10.60
C VAL A 183 -0.30 -0.31 11.56
N SER A 184 -1.38 -0.90 11.03
CA SER A 184 -2.32 -1.64 11.86
C SER A 184 -1.71 -2.96 12.36
N SER A 185 -2.16 -3.42 13.54
CA SER A 185 -1.75 -4.72 14.11
C SER A 185 -2.02 -5.88 13.15
N LEU A 186 -3.19 -5.87 12.49
CA LEU A 186 -3.53 -6.86 11.47
C LEU A 186 -2.56 -6.84 10.28
N ALA A 187 -2.18 -5.66 9.77
CA ALA A 187 -1.23 -5.54 8.66
C ALA A 187 0.17 -6.05 9.06
N ALA A 188 0.61 -5.74 10.28
CA ALA A 188 1.85 -6.25 10.85
C ALA A 188 1.83 -7.79 10.97
N GLU A 189 0.77 -8.37 11.53
CA GLU A 189 0.63 -9.82 11.67
C GLU A 189 0.64 -10.54 10.31
N LEU A 190 -0.11 -10.04 9.33
CA LEU A 190 -0.12 -10.58 7.98
C LEU A 190 1.27 -10.54 7.34
N ALA A 191 2.00 -9.43 7.49
CA ALA A 191 3.36 -9.31 6.97
C ALA A 191 4.37 -10.23 7.69
N LEU A 192 4.23 -10.42 9.01
CA LEU A 192 5.05 -11.35 9.78
C LEU A 192 4.82 -12.80 9.35
N ASN A 193 3.56 -13.19 9.14
CA ASN A 193 3.21 -14.52 8.64
C ASN A 193 3.70 -14.75 7.20
N ASP A 194 3.80 -13.69 6.41
CA ASP A 194 4.31 -13.72 5.04
C ASP A 194 5.85 -13.87 4.97
N LEU A 195 6.61 -13.53 6.02
CA LEU A 195 8.07 -13.74 6.04
C LEU A 195 8.44 -15.20 5.77
N ASN A 196 7.64 -16.13 6.28
CA ASN A 196 7.87 -17.57 6.17
C ASN A 196 7.65 -18.11 4.75
N ASN A 197 6.99 -17.34 3.88
CA ASN A 197 6.74 -17.74 2.49
C ASN A 197 7.92 -17.45 1.55
N PHE A 198 8.93 -16.69 1.99
CA PHE A 198 10.13 -16.37 1.21
C PHE A 198 11.35 -17.23 1.57
N SER A 199 11.22 -18.10 2.56
CA SER A 199 12.30 -18.96 3.09
C SER A 199 12.25 -20.40 2.57
N LYS A 200 11.51 -20.66 1.48
CA LYS A 200 11.43 -21.96 0.80
C LYS A 200 11.88 -21.86 -0.64
#